data_AF-A0A8K0RBY6-F1
#
_entry.id   AF-A0A8K0RBY6-F1
#
_cell.length_a   1.000
_cell.length_b   1.000
_cell.length_c   1.000
_cell.angle_alpha   90.00
_cell.angle_beta   90.00
_cell.angle_gamma   90.00
#
_symmetry.space_group_name_H-M   'P 1'
#
loop_
_entity.id
_entity.type
_entity.pdbx_description
1 polymer ?
#
loop_
_entity_poly.entity_id
_entity_poly.type
_entity_poly.pdbx_seq_one_letter_code
_entity_poly.pdbx_strand_id
1 'polypeptide(L)'
;MPPSHTTRLLRPFLHNTRTTHLVRRAFTTTPALPANLPPRKKLLDSDLIENFLKGSGPGGQKINKTSSAVQLIHKPTGIVVKYQDTRSRTVNRAMARKILQERIEEVELGEDARTKVKARTLAKKKASSGKKSRRKYRALENKEGDDGEEVVEGHGEEGQDARGVGEVGAADGREVGGEGQKPKG
;
A
#
# COMPACT_ATOMS: atom_id res chain seq x y z
N MET A 1 -6.76 86.32 3.75
CA MET A 1 -7.61 85.88 2.62
C MET A 1 -7.86 84.37 2.73
N PRO A 2 -9.09 83.89 2.49
CA PRO A 2 -9.55 82.50 2.66
C PRO A 2 -9.37 81.68 1.34
N PRO A 3 -10.02 80.51 1.11
CA PRO A 3 -9.47 79.17 1.28
C PRO A 3 -9.42 78.33 -0.03
N SER A 4 -8.60 77.28 -0.11
CA SER A 4 -8.68 76.29 -1.20
C SER A 4 -9.02 74.90 -0.67
N HIS A 5 -10.31 74.59 -0.67
CA HIS A 5 -10.84 73.25 -0.41
C HIS A 5 -10.35 72.27 -1.48
N THR A 6 -9.67 71.21 -1.06
CA THR A 6 -9.35 70.06 -1.92
C THR A 6 -10.42 68.99 -1.71
N THR A 7 -11.40 68.91 -2.60
CA THR A 7 -12.42 67.84 -2.62
C THR A 7 -11.86 66.63 -3.37
N ARG A 8 -11.25 65.69 -2.64
CA ARG A 8 -10.93 64.37 -3.20
C ARG A 8 -12.18 63.49 -3.14
N LEU A 9 -12.89 63.40 -4.26
CA LEU A 9 -14.00 62.48 -4.46
C LEU A 9 -13.58 61.05 -4.10
N LEU A 10 -14.22 60.47 -3.09
CA LEU A 10 -14.08 59.08 -2.73
C LEU A 10 -14.79 58.24 -3.80
N ARG A 11 -14.03 57.65 -4.73
CA ARG A 11 -14.55 56.62 -5.64
C ARG A 11 -15.00 55.42 -4.79
N PRO A 12 -16.25 54.93 -4.92
CA PRO A 12 -16.61 53.68 -4.28
C PRO A 12 -15.82 52.56 -4.96
N PHE A 13 -14.95 51.93 -4.20
CA PHE A 13 -14.24 50.73 -4.62
C PHE A 13 -15.27 49.60 -4.65
N LEU A 14 -15.81 49.31 -5.83
CA LEU A 14 -16.59 48.10 -6.06
C LEU A 14 -15.61 46.92 -6.03
N HIS A 15 -15.38 46.33 -4.86
CA HIS A 15 -14.78 45.01 -4.78
C HIS A 15 -15.82 44.01 -5.29
N ASN A 16 -15.61 43.53 -6.51
CA ASN A 16 -16.31 42.36 -7.03
C ASN A 16 -15.87 41.13 -6.22
N THR A 17 -16.62 40.77 -5.18
CA THR A 17 -16.40 39.57 -4.37
C THR A 17 -16.95 38.33 -5.09
N ARG A 18 -16.45 38.06 -6.30
CA ARG A 18 -16.59 36.73 -6.90
C ARG A 18 -15.37 35.88 -6.54
N THR A 19 -15.22 35.63 -5.24
CA THR A 19 -14.40 34.52 -4.77
C THR A 19 -15.11 33.25 -5.20
N THR A 20 -14.70 32.68 -6.33
CA THR A 20 -15.07 31.31 -6.68
C THR A 20 -14.52 30.43 -5.56
N HIS A 21 -15.39 29.97 -4.68
CA HIS A 21 -15.03 28.97 -3.69
C HIS A 21 -14.69 27.69 -4.48
N LEU A 22 -13.42 27.52 -4.83
CA LEU A 22 -12.85 26.23 -5.21
C LEU A 22 -13.15 25.30 -4.05
N VAL A 23 -14.17 24.45 -4.22
CA VAL A 23 -14.57 23.42 -3.27
C VAL A 23 -13.36 22.50 -3.10
N ARG A 24 -12.56 22.76 -2.07
CA ARG A 24 -11.43 21.94 -1.68
C ARG A 24 -12.00 20.64 -1.13
N ARG A 25 -12.26 19.67 -2.02
CA ARG A 25 -12.76 18.33 -1.70
C ARG A 25 -11.70 17.58 -0.88
N ALA A 26 -11.69 17.78 0.44
CA ALA A 26 -10.87 17.01 1.36
C ALA A 26 -11.59 15.69 1.71
N PHE A 27 -11.45 14.66 0.87
CA PHE A 27 -11.92 13.31 1.18
C PHE A 27 -10.77 12.49 1.75
N THR A 28 -10.55 12.58 3.05
CA THR A 28 -9.76 11.56 3.77
C THR A 28 -10.72 10.44 4.19
N THR A 29 -11.01 9.52 3.28
CA THR A 29 -11.78 8.32 3.63
C THR A 29 -10.89 7.39 4.46
N THR A 30 -11.06 7.40 5.78
CA THR A 30 -10.42 6.40 6.64
C THR A 30 -10.97 5.02 6.26
N PRO A 31 -10.13 4.07 5.85
CA PRO A 31 -10.61 2.74 5.51
C PRO A 31 -11.07 2.04 6.79
N ALA A 32 -12.38 1.75 6.90
CA ALA A 32 -12.91 0.89 7.93
C ALA A 32 -12.27 -0.50 7.82
N LEU A 33 -11.86 -1.06 8.96
CA LEU A 33 -11.42 -2.45 9.03
C LEU A 33 -12.62 -3.36 8.67
N PRO A 34 -12.39 -4.52 8.03
CA PRO A 34 -13.48 -5.43 7.72
C PRO A 34 -14.15 -5.85 9.03
N ALA A 35 -15.48 -5.69 9.12
CA ALA A 35 -16.23 -5.96 10.35
C ALA A 35 -16.15 -7.43 10.83
N ASN A 36 -15.83 -8.36 9.93
CA ASN A 36 -15.83 -9.81 10.18
C ASN A 36 -14.41 -10.38 10.23
N LEU A 37 -13.59 -9.95 11.20
CA LEU A 37 -12.35 -10.66 11.52
C LEU A 37 -12.59 -11.66 12.65
N PRO A 38 -12.01 -12.87 12.58
CA PRO A 38 -12.11 -13.81 13.68
C PRO A 38 -11.52 -13.19 14.97
N PRO A 39 -12.09 -13.51 16.14
CA PRO A 39 -11.60 -13.01 17.42
C PRO A 39 -10.16 -13.45 17.63
N ARG A 40 -9.33 -12.55 18.18
CA ARG A 40 -7.91 -12.83 18.39
C ARG A 40 -7.74 -13.81 19.56
N LYS A 41 -6.86 -14.80 19.40
CA LYS A 41 -6.55 -15.73 20.49
C LYS A 41 -5.82 -14.98 21.63
N LYS A 42 -6.36 -15.08 22.84
CA LYS A 42 -5.70 -14.57 24.06
C LYS A 42 -4.65 -15.59 24.50
N LEU A 43 -3.42 -15.14 24.75
CA LEU A 43 -2.38 -15.97 25.34
C LEU A 43 -2.33 -15.70 26.85
N LEU A 44 -2.24 -16.78 27.63
CA LEU A 44 -2.00 -16.70 29.06
C LEU A 44 -0.51 -16.58 29.31
N ASP A 45 -0.10 -15.76 30.29
CA ASP A 45 1.31 -15.60 30.63
C ASP A 45 1.91 -16.89 31.25
N SER A 46 1.09 -17.81 31.77
CA SER A 46 1.51 -19.12 32.33
C SER A 46 2.13 -20.07 31.30
N ASP A 47 1.69 -19.96 30.06
CA ASP A 47 2.04 -20.87 28.97
C ASP A 47 3.26 -20.37 28.18
N LEU A 48 3.75 -19.19 28.56
CA LEU A 48 4.84 -18.49 27.88
C LEU A 48 6.12 -18.55 28.71
N ILE A 49 7.23 -18.84 28.05
CA ILE A 49 8.58 -18.66 28.61
C ILE A 49 9.20 -17.47 27.88
N GLU A 50 9.53 -16.42 28.63
CA GLU A 50 10.18 -15.21 28.11
C GLU A 50 11.68 -15.22 28.44
N ASN A 51 12.53 -15.17 27.41
CA ASN A 51 13.98 -15.03 27.55
C ASN A 51 14.47 -13.75 26.90
N PHE A 52 15.36 -13.02 27.58
CA PHE A 52 16.00 -11.82 27.06
C PHE A 52 17.42 -12.13 26.60
N LEU A 53 17.69 -11.84 25.33
CA LEU A 53 18.97 -12.12 24.69
C LEU A 53 19.67 -10.79 24.34
N LYS A 54 20.99 -10.83 24.27
CA LYS A 54 21.77 -9.75 23.64
C LYS A 54 21.59 -9.84 22.13
N GLY A 55 21.52 -8.68 21.48
CA GLY A 55 21.47 -8.67 20.03
C GLY A 55 22.81 -9.14 19.44
N SER A 56 22.75 -9.79 18.29
CA SER A 56 23.92 -10.18 17.51
C SER A 56 23.91 -9.46 16.16
N GLY A 57 25.09 -9.25 15.57
CA GLY A 57 25.28 -8.67 14.25
C GLY A 57 26.10 -7.37 14.23
N PRO A 58 26.39 -6.83 13.04
CA PRO A 58 27.04 -5.52 12.86
C PRO A 58 26.08 -4.41 13.31
N GLY A 59 25.98 -4.25 14.62
CA GLY A 59 25.16 -3.25 15.28
C GLY A 59 26.01 -2.28 16.09
N GLY A 60 25.40 -1.16 16.47
CA GLY A 60 26.02 -0.22 17.41
C GLY A 60 26.12 -0.80 18.82
N GLN A 61 26.80 -0.06 19.71
CA GLN A 61 26.99 -0.46 21.12
C GLN A 61 25.68 -0.83 21.83
N LYS A 62 24.56 -0.19 21.46
CA LYS A 62 23.26 -0.44 22.07
C LYS A 62 22.78 -1.88 21.88
N ILE A 63 22.98 -2.45 20.68
CA ILE A 63 22.50 -3.79 20.32
C ILE A 63 23.32 -4.87 21.04
N ASN A 64 24.64 -4.68 21.10
CA ASN A 64 25.57 -5.69 21.63
C ASN A 64 25.64 -5.69 23.17
N LYS A 65 25.46 -4.51 23.80
CA LYS A 65 25.57 -4.38 25.27
C LYS A 65 24.24 -4.60 25.99
N THR A 66 23.10 -4.21 25.40
CA THR A 66 21.79 -4.32 26.05
C THR A 66 21.09 -5.62 25.66
N SER A 67 20.52 -6.34 26.62
CA SER A 67 19.64 -7.48 26.38
C SER A 67 18.24 -7.03 25.93
N SER A 68 18.14 -6.45 24.73
CA SER A 68 16.88 -5.94 24.18
C SER A 68 16.16 -6.94 23.26
N ALA A 69 16.85 -7.98 22.78
CA ALA A 69 16.22 -9.01 21.96
C ALA A 69 15.36 -9.93 22.83
N VAL A 70 14.18 -10.33 22.32
CA VAL A 70 13.22 -11.16 23.06
C VAL A 70 13.05 -12.47 22.34
N GLN A 71 13.14 -13.57 23.08
CA GLN A 71 12.74 -14.90 22.65
C GLN A 71 11.53 -15.33 23.47
N LEU A 72 10.44 -15.67 22.81
CA LEU A 72 9.24 -16.22 23.41
C LEU A 72 9.06 -17.66 22.99
N ILE A 73 8.72 -18.53 23.93
CA ILE A 73 8.41 -19.94 23.70
C ILE A 73 7.00 -20.20 24.22
N HIS A 74 6.15 -20.78 23.38
CA HIS A 74 4.84 -21.27 23.79
C HIS A 74 4.95 -22.73 24.20
N LYS A 75 4.82 -23.03 25.50
CA LYS A 75 5.00 -24.38 26.05
C LYS A 75 4.15 -25.46 25.36
N PRO A 76 2.83 -25.30 25.16
CA PRO A 76 2.00 -26.40 24.66
C PRO A 76 2.21 -26.67 23.17
N THR A 77 2.54 -25.66 22.36
CA THR A 77 2.75 -25.84 20.90
C THR A 77 4.24 -26.01 20.56
N GLY A 78 5.16 -25.68 21.47
CA GLY A 78 6.61 -25.70 21.20
C GLY A 78 7.10 -24.62 20.24
N ILE A 79 6.25 -23.65 19.85
CA ILE A 79 6.61 -22.60 18.89
C ILE A 79 7.54 -21.59 19.57
N VAL A 80 8.66 -21.31 18.92
CA VAL A 80 9.67 -20.35 19.37
C VAL A 80 9.70 -19.16 18.42
N VAL A 81 9.57 -17.96 18.96
CA VAL A 81 9.67 -16.70 18.20
C VAL A 81 10.78 -15.84 18.78
N LYS A 82 11.69 -15.39 17.93
CA LYS A 82 12.73 -14.41 18.26
C LYS A 82 12.40 -13.08 17.59
N TYR A 83 12.53 -11.98 18.31
CA TYR A 83 12.30 -10.64 17.76
C TYR A 83 13.37 -9.66 18.24
N GLN A 84 13.99 -8.97 17.28
CA GLN A 84 15.01 -7.95 17.48
C GLN A 84 14.86 -6.89 16.39
N ASP A 85 14.22 -5.78 16.73
CA ASP A 85 13.96 -4.68 15.79
C ASP A 85 14.27 -3.35 16.44
N THR A 86 13.66 -3.08 17.60
CA THR A 86 13.88 -1.83 18.32
C THR A 86 14.89 -1.99 19.47
N ARG A 87 15.45 -0.86 19.92
CA ARG A 87 16.27 -0.80 21.14
C ARG A 87 15.49 -1.00 22.45
N SER A 88 14.14 -1.02 22.38
CA SER A 88 13.27 -1.09 23.55
C SER A 88 12.74 -2.50 23.78
N ARG A 89 12.99 -3.06 24.97
CA ARG A 89 12.54 -4.40 25.36
C ARG A 89 11.02 -4.54 25.38
N THR A 90 10.30 -3.50 25.80
CA THR A 90 8.83 -3.54 25.96
C THR A 90 8.12 -3.61 24.62
N VAL A 91 8.60 -2.82 23.65
CA VAL A 91 8.12 -2.84 22.27
C VAL A 91 8.43 -4.19 21.62
N ASN A 92 9.65 -4.69 21.79
CA ASN A 92 10.03 -6.00 21.26
C ASN A 92 9.20 -7.14 21.86
N ARG A 93 8.90 -7.10 23.16
CA ARG A 93 8.02 -8.07 23.83
C ARG A 93 6.60 -8.03 23.27
N ALA A 94 6.02 -6.84 23.11
CA ALA A 94 4.68 -6.69 22.56
C ALA A 94 4.59 -7.21 21.11
N MET A 95 5.60 -6.90 20.29
CA MET A 95 5.69 -7.38 18.92
C MET A 95 5.91 -8.89 18.83
N ALA A 96 6.80 -9.45 19.65
CA ALA A 96 7.03 -10.89 19.74
C ALA A 96 5.74 -11.63 20.12
N ARG A 97 4.99 -11.15 21.12
CA ARG A 97 3.69 -11.74 21.50
C ARG A 97 2.69 -11.69 20.34
N LYS A 98 2.66 -10.58 19.59
CA LYS A 98 1.78 -10.44 18.43
C LYS A 98 2.11 -11.47 17.34
N ILE A 99 3.39 -11.64 17.03
CA ILE A 99 3.86 -12.62 16.03
C ILE A 99 3.57 -14.04 16.51
N LEU A 100 3.84 -14.34 17.79
CA LEU A 100 3.56 -15.66 18.37
C LEU A 100 2.07 -16.01 18.28
N GLN A 101 1.18 -15.06 18.58
CA GLN A 101 -0.27 -15.22 18.38
C GLN A 101 -0.63 -15.55 16.94
N GLU A 102 -0.07 -14.80 15.98
CA GLU A 102 -0.32 -15.03 14.55
C GLU A 102 0.15 -16.42 14.11
N ARG A 103 1.31 -16.88 14.60
CA ARG A 103 1.81 -18.24 14.32
C ARG A 103 0.95 -19.34 14.91
N ILE A 104 0.49 -19.17 16.15
CA ILE A 104 -0.41 -20.13 16.80
C ILE A 104 -1.75 -20.19 16.05
N GLU A 105 -2.32 -19.03 15.70
CA GLU A 105 -3.56 -18.94 14.91
C GLU A 105 -3.41 -19.62 13.55
N GLU A 106 -2.25 -19.48 12.88
CA GLU A 106 -1.97 -20.15 11.60
C GLU A 106 -1.91 -21.67 11.71
N VAL A 107 -1.36 -22.20 12.81
CA VAL A 107 -1.28 -23.65 13.04
C VAL A 107 -2.64 -24.24 13.39
N GLU A 108 -3.45 -23.53 14.18
CA GLU A 108 -4.75 -24.04 14.65
C GLU A 108 -5.87 -23.89 13.62
N LEU A 109 -5.95 -22.75 12.96
CA LEU A 109 -7.08 -22.40 12.07
C LEU A 109 -6.73 -22.56 10.59
N GLY A 110 -5.45 -22.72 10.24
CA GLY A 110 -5.04 -22.94 8.86
C GLY A 110 -5.48 -21.79 7.94
N GLU A 111 -6.46 -22.02 7.08
CA GLU A 111 -6.97 -21.05 6.10
C GLU A 111 -7.82 -19.93 6.71
N ASP A 112 -8.50 -20.22 7.82
CA ASP A 112 -9.34 -19.27 8.55
C ASP A 112 -8.52 -18.36 9.48
N ALA A 113 -7.21 -18.54 9.50
CA ALA A 113 -6.29 -17.69 10.23
C ALA A 113 -6.51 -16.22 9.84
N ARG A 114 -6.52 -15.35 10.86
CA ARG A 114 -6.80 -13.93 10.72
C ARG A 114 -5.87 -13.24 9.72
N THR A 115 -4.61 -13.67 9.66
CA THR A 115 -3.60 -13.16 8.71
C THR A 115 -4.01 -13.44 7.26
N LYS A 116 -4.45 -14.67 6.96
CA LYS A 116 -4.92 -15.07 5.63
C LYS A 116 -6.23 -14.40 5.24
N VAL A 117 -7.19 -14.30 6.16
CA VAL A 117 -8.45 -13.58 5.92
C VAL A 117 -8.18 -12.11 5.59
N LYS A 118 -7.29 -11.45 6.36
CA LYS A 118 -6.84 -10.07 6.05
C LYS A 118 -6.19 -10.00 4.68
N ALA A 119 -5.24 -10.88 4.38
CA ALA A 119 -4.56 -10.91 3.08
C ALA A 119 -5.55 -11.06 1.92
N ARG A 120 -6.52 -11.97 2.04
CA ARG A 120 -7.58 -12.19 1.05
C ARG A 120 -8.46 -10.95 0.84
N THR A 121 -8.89 -10.31 1.92
CA THR A 121 -9.72 -9.08 1.82
C THR A 121 -8.95 -7.93 1.19
N LEU A 122 -7.67 -7.76 1.54
CA LEU A 122 -6.80 -6.74 0.94
C LEU A 122 -6.54 -7.02 -0.55
N ALA A 123 -6.29 -8.27 -0.93
CA ALA A 123 -6.13 -8.67 -2.32
C ALA A 123 -7.39 -8.39 -3.15
N LYS A 124 -8.57 -8.74 -2.64
CA LYS A 124 -9.87 -8.42 -3.27
C LYS A 124 -10.07 -6.91 -3.43
N LYS A 125 -9.72 -6.11 -2.40
CA LYS A 125 -9.79 -4.64 -2.45
C LYS A 125 -8.85 -4.08 -3.52
N LYS A 126 -7.60 -4.57 -3.58
CA LYS A 126 -6.62 -4.15 -4.59
C LYS A 126 -7.09 -4.51 -6.00
N ALA A 127 -7.59 -5.74 -6.21
CA ALA A 127 -8.12 -6.19 -7.50
C ALA A 127 -9.33 -5.35 -7.96
N SER A 128 -10.28 -5.06 -7.05
CA SER A 128 -11.43 -4.23 -7.37
C SER A 128 -11.05 -2.77 -7.69
N SER A 129 -10.10 -2.19 -6.94
CA SER A 129 -9.56 -0.86 -7.22
C SER A 129 -8.84 -0.83 -8.58
N GLY A 130 -8.03 -1.83 -8.91
CA GLY A 130 -7.41 -1.98 -10.22
C GLY A 130 -8.43 -2.10 -11.35
N LYS A 131 -9.50 -2.88 -11.17
CA LYS A 131 -10.59 -2.99 -12.16
C LYS A 131 -11.30 -1.65 -12.40
N LYS A 132 -11.58 -0.89 -11.34
CA LYS A 132 -12.19 0.45 -11.44
C LYS A 132 -11.26 1.43 -12.16
N SER A 133 -9.97 1.41 -11.83
CA SER A 133 -8.94 2.23 -12.48
C SER A 133 -8.90 1.94 -13.98
N ARG A 134 -8.75 0.67 -14.38
CA ARG A 134 -8.73 0.28 -15.79
C ARG A 134 -9.99 0.69 -16.54
N ARG A 135 -11.18 0.51 -15.94
CA ARG A 135 -12.44 0.96 -16.54
C ARG A 135 -12.46 2.47 -16.76
N LYS A 136 -11.97 3.25 -15.79
CA LYS A 136 -11.91 4.71 -15.90
C LYS A 136 -11.02 5.13 -17.06
N TYR A 137 -9.80 4.62 -17.14
CA TYR A 137 -8.85 5.00 -18.20
C TYR A 137 -9.33 4.55 -19.58
N ARG A 138 -9.86 3.33 -19.71
CA ARG A 138 -10.47 2.86 -20.97
C ARG A 138 -11.65 3.74 -21.42
N ALA A 139 -12.46 4.23 -20.48
CA ALA A 139 -13.58 5.12 -20.80
C ALA A 139 -13.15 6.55 -21.17
N LEU A 140 -11.92 6.97 -20.83
CA LEU A 140 -11.36 8.24 -21.28
C LEU A 140 -10.78 8.11 -22.69
N GLU A 141 -10.02 7.04 -22.94
CA GLU A 141 -9.48 6.71 -24.27
C GLU A 141 -10.60 6.59 -25.32
N ASN A 142 -11.68 5.89 -25.00
CA ASN A 142 -12.83 5.77 -25.89
C ASN A 142 -13.58 7.10 -26.14
N LYS A 143 -13.42 8.10 -25.27
CA LYS A 143 -14.02 9.43 -25.47
C LYS A 143 -13.10 10.30 -26.32
N GLU A 144 -11.81 10.30 -26.01
CA GLU A 144 -10.79 11.00 -26.81
C GLU A 144 -10.78 10.56 -28.29
N GLY A 145 -11.18 9.32 -28.59
CA GLY A 145 -11.39 8.83 -29.95
C GLY A 145 -12.71 9.24 -30.63
N ASP A 146 -13.72 9.68 -29.87
CA ASP A 146 -15.05 10.11 -30.35
C ASP A 146 -15.10 11.63 -30.57
N ASP A 147 -14.36 12.41 -29.77
CA ASP A 147 -14.24 13.88 -29.92
C ASP A 147 -13.21 14.32 -30.99
N GLY A 148 -12.47 13.37 -31.58
CA GLY A 148 -11.44 13.62 -32.59
C GLY A 148 -11.85 13.43 -34.06
N GLU A 149 -13.10 13.02 -34.32
CA GLU A 149 -13.62 12.83 -35.68
C GLU A 149 -14.37 14.08 -36.16
N GLU A 150 -13.64 15.20 -36.34
CA GLU A 150 -14.06 16.22 -37.31
C GLU A 150 -13.65 15.72 -38.70
N VAL A 151 -14.61 15.13 -39.40
CA VAL A 151 -14.47 14.68 -40.79
C VAL A 151 -14.23 15.91 -41.67
N VAL A 152 -12.97 16.23 -41.96
CA VAL A 152 -12.61 17.09 -43.09
C VAL A 152 -12.50 16.19 -44.31
N GLU A 153 -13.56 16.14 -45.11
CA GLU A 153 -13.54 15.50 -46.42
C GLU A 153 -12.51 16.19 -47.33
N GLY A 154 -11.47 15.46 -47.71
CA GLY A 154 -10.49 15.86 -48.71
C GLY A 154 -10.18 14.69 -49.63
N HIS A 155 -10.68 14.75 -50.87
CA HIS A 155 -10.35 13.83 -51.95
C HIS A 155 -8.84 13.80 -52.25
N GLY A 156 -8.29 12.63 -52.58
CA GLY A 156 -6.94 12.50 -53.13
C GLY A 156 -6.44 11.05 -53.23
N GLU A 157 -6.09 10.65 -54.44
CA GLU A 157 -5.84 9.30 -54.93
C GLU A 157 -4.53 8.61 -54.48
N GLU A 158 -4.61 7.27 -54.51
CA GLU A 158 -3.61 6.25 -54.90
C GLU A 158 -2.22 6.17 -54.25
N GLY A 159 -1.93 4.96 -53.74
CA GLY A 159 -0.59 4.47 -53.45
C GLY A 159 -0.65 3.01 -53.01
N GLN A 160 -0.42 2.11 -53.96
CA GLN A 160 -0.29 0.66 -53.76
C GLN A 160 0.92 0.37 -52.84
N ASP A 161 0.85 -0.66 -52.00
CA ASP A 161 1.89 -1.70 -51.90
C ASP A 161 1.67 -2.68 -50.73
N ALA A 162 1.40 -3.93 -51.13
CA ALA A 162 1.99 -5.17 -50.64
C ALA A 162 2.03 -5.54 -49.13
N ARG A 163 1.26 -6.62 -48.86
CA ARG A 163 1.71 -7.88 -48.22
C ARG A 163 2.06 -7.87 -46.71
N GLY A 164 1.23 -8.61 -45.98
CA GLY A 164 1.72 -9.83 -45.31
C GLY A 164 1.69 -9.86 -43.78
N VAL A 165 0.94 -10.84 -43.27
CA VAL A 165 1.21 -11.73 -42.10
C VAL A 165 1.57 -11.06 -40.76
N GLY A 166 1.05 -11.46 -39.60
CA GLY A 166 0.41 -12.68 -39.16
C GLY A 166 0.27 -12.64 -37.63
N GLU A 167 -0.51 -13.59 -37.15
CA GLU A 167 -0.78 -13.99 -35.77
C GLU A 167 0.45 -14.11 -34.86
N VAL A 168 0.40 -13.53 -33.65
CA VAL A 168 1.08 -14.01 -32.44
C VAL A 168 0.20 -13.58 -31.24
N GLY A 169 -0.29 -14.43 -30.35
CA GLY A 169 0.30 -15.64 -29.80
C GLY A 169 0.64 -15.35 -28.33
N ALA A 170 -0.32 -15.52 -27.43
CA ALA A 170 -0.12 -15.40 -25.99
C ALA A 170 0.79 -16.53 -25.49
N ALA A 171 1.97 -16.19 -24.97
CA ALA A 171 2.87 -17.15 -24.32
C ALA A 171 3.11 -16.73 -22.86
N ASP A 172 2.42 -17.42 -21.95
CA ASP A 172 2.76 -17.54 -20.54
C ASP A 172 3.93 -18.52 -20.45
N GLY A 173 5.13 -18.03 -20.13
CA GLY A 173 6.35 -18.83 -20.04
C GLY A 173 7.14 -18.45 -18.79
N ARG A 174 6.89 -19.17 -17.70
CA ARG A 174 7.57 -19.01 -16.41
C ARG A 174 8.72 -20.01 -16.34
N GLU A 175 9.92 -19.60 -16.72
CA GLU A 175 11.13 -20.40 -16.51
C GLU A 175 11.77 -20.10 -15.15
N VAL A 176 11.93 -21.16 -14.37
CA VAL A 176 12.71 -21.24 -13.14
C VAL A 176 14.09 -21.75 -13.52
N GLY A 177 15.06 -20.84 -13.67
CA GLY A 177 16.48 -21.17 -13.80
C GLY A 177 17.13 -21.28 -12.43
N GLY A 178 17.45 -22.50 -12.01
CA GLY A 178 18.37 -22.77 -10.90
C GLY A 178 19.81 -22.76 -11.41
N GLU A 179 20.63 -21.83 -10.94
CA GLU A 179 22.09 -21.86 -11.14
C GLU A 179 22.77 -22.39 -9.88
N GLY A 180 23.34 -23.59 -10.02
CA GLY A 180 24.21 -24.21 -9.03
C GLY A 180 25.67 -23.75 -9.16
N GLN A 181 26.31 -23.68 -8.00
CA GLN A 181 27.75 -23.79 -7.71
C GLN A 181 28.75 -22.80 -8.34
N LYS A 182 29.39 -22.00 -7.46
CA LYS A 182 30.84 -21.76 -7.52
C LYS A 182 31.47 -22.13 -6.17
N PRO A 183 32.41 -23.08 -6.09
CA PRO A 183 33.31 -23.18 -4.95
C PRO A 183 34.44 -22.14 -5.10
N LYS A 184 34.73 -21.40 -4.03
CA LYS A 184 35.95 -20.60 -3.90
C LYS A 184 36.63 -20.98 -2.58
N GLY A 185 37.90 -21.34 -2.70
CA GLY A 185 38.99 -21.12 -1.72
C GLY A 185 38.80 -21.72 -0.34
#